data_AF-A0A846ZDW3-F1
#
_entry.id   AF-A0A846ZDW3-F1
#
_cell.length_a   1.000
_cell.length_b   1.000
_cell.length_c   1.000
_cell.angle_alpha   90.00
_cell.angle_beta   90.00
_cell.angle_gamma   90.00
#
_symmetry.space_group_name_H-M   'P 1'
#
loop_
_entity.id
_entity.type
_entity.pdbx_description
1 polymer ?
#
loop_
_entity_poly.entity_id
_entity_poly.type
_entity_poly.pdbx_seq_one_letter_code
_entity_poly.pdbx_strand_id
1 'polypeptide(L)'
;MATALDVRTFEEVPAWVGRRLRPHVDRAADELLNELRRGGPRIGEDEAGRARAGVAAGIRHFCDLVEDPGAGWERVSAFYLRVGRHLARDGRDPVETHQALRRSACVAWRTLGDLDLDHAALGLVMDAQFAYMDAVAEVIAAGYAAEIADRAERRLAPVVHRRRARLLHLLLAEPPAPDGVRLEGLGASPGRVVGRARIIEDLVWQADEFQVGEVLVT
;
A
#
# COMPACT_ATOMS: atom_id res chain seq x y z
N MET A 1 -6.52 -1.48 9.98
CA MET A 1 -6.07 -2.87 9.76
C MET A 1 -6.64 -3.29 8.42
N ALA A 2 -5.82 -3.84 7.51
CA ALA A 2 -6.35 -4.44 6.29
C ALA A 2 -7.19 -5.66 6.69
N THR A 3 -8.41 -5.78 6.17
CA THR A 3 -9.28 -6.92 6.40
C THR A 3 -8.56 -8.18 5.94
N ALA A 4 -8.56 -9.20 6.80
CA ALA A 4 -8.04 -10.51 6.44
C ALA A 4 -8.94 -11.09 5.33
N LEU A 5 -8.34 -11.76 4.36
CA LEU A 5 -9.07 -12.57 3.39
C LEU A 5 -10.08 -13.45 4.13
N ASP A 6 -11.34 -13.50 3.69
CA ASP A 6 -12.28 -14.48 4.21
C ASP A 6 -11.93 -15.87 3.66
N VAL A 7 -11.00 -16.54 4.33
CA VAL A 7 -10.45 -17.85 3.94
C VAL A 7 -11.54 -18.90 3.76
N ARG A 8 -12.69 -18.76 4.45
CA ARG A 8 -13.81 -19.70 4.34
C ARG A 8 -14.36 -19.78 2.92
N THR A 9 -14.39 -18.65 2.20
CA THR A 9 -14.82 -18.61 0.79
C THR A 9 -13.92 -19.45 -0.11
N PHE A 10 -12.64 -19.64 0.26
CA PHE A 10 -11.69 -20.49 -0.45
C PHE A 10 -11.73 -21.95 0.00
N GLU A 11 -12.02 -22.21 1.28
CA GLU A 11 -12.18 -23.58 1.82
C GLU A 11 -13.36 -24.32 1.19
N GLU A 12 -14.41 -23.60 0.78
CA GLU A 12 -15.57 -24.17 0.11
C GLU A 12 -15.28 -24.54 -1.36
N VAL A 13 -14.26 -23.93 -1.99
CA VAL A 13 -13.90 -24.23 -3.38
C VAL A 13 -13.13 -25.55 -3.45
N PRO A 14 -13.57 -26.53 -4.27
CA PRO A 14 -12.82 -27.76 -4.42
C PRO A 14 -11.41 -27.53 -4.99
N ALA A 15 -10.37 -28.04 -4.32
CA ALA A 15 -8.98 -27.85 -4.74
C ALA A 15 -8.65 -28.33 -6.18
N TRP A 16 -9.47 -29.22 -6.77
CA TRP A 16 -9.29 -29.61 -8.17
C TRP A 16 -9.56 -28.47 -9.15
N VAL A 17 -10.33 -27.46 -8.76
CA VAL A 17 -10.61 -26.27 -9.56
C VAL A 17 -9.32 -25.49 -9.80
N GLY A 18 -8.52 -25.24 -8.76
CA GLY A 18 -7.21 -24.58 -8.91
C GLY A 18 -6.30 -25.33 -9.89
N ARG A 19 -6.20 -26.66 -9.74
CA ARG A 19 -5.45 -27.52 -10.66
C ARG A 19 -5.97 -27.47 -12.10
N ARG A 20 -7.28 -27.33 -12.28
CA ARG A 20 -7.93 -27.23 -13.59
C ARG A 20 -7.69 -25.86 -14.25
N LEU A 21 -7.61 -24.79 -13.46
CA LEU A 21 -7.35 -23.42 -13.92
C LEU A 21 -5.89 -23.18 -14.30
N ARG A 22 -4.93 -23.77 -13.57
CA ARG A 22 -3.48 -23.54 -13.76
C ARG A 22 -3.00 -23.60 -15.22
N PRO A 23 -3.36 -24.60 -16.05
CA PRO A 23 -2.91 -24.68 -17.43
C PRO A 23 -3.37 -23.51 -18.32
N HIS A 24 -4.40 -22.77 -17.91
CA HIS A 24 -5.01 -21.70 -18.69
C HIS A 24 -4.53 -20.30 -18.30
N VAL A 25 -3.67 -20.16 -17.28
CA VAL A 25 -3.16 -18.88 -16.76
C VAL A 25 -2.58 -18.00 -17.86
N ASP A 26 -1.63 -18.54 -18.63
CA ASP A 26 -0.92 -17.76 -19.65
C ASP A 26 -1.85 -17.33 -20.79
N ARG A 27 -2.70 -18.26 -21.24
CA ARG A 27 -3.71 -17.97 -22.26
C ARG A 27 -4.67 -16.86 -21.80
N ALA A 28 -5.20 -16.96 -20.57
CA ALA A 28 -6.10 -15.96 -20.01
C ALA A 28 -5.41 -14.59 -19.91
N ALA A 29 -4.14 -14.54 -19.51
CA ALA A 29 -3.36 -13.31 -19.46
C ALA A 29 -3.12 -12.69 -20.85
N ASP A 30 -2.86 -13.52 -21.88
CA ASP A 30 -2.70 -13.09 -23.26
C ASP A 30 -3.99 -12.53 -23.85
N GLU A 31 -5.11 -13.22 -23.66
CA GLU A 31 -6.42 -12.77 -24.14
C GLU A 31 -6.81 -11.45 -23.48
N LEU A 32 -6.58 -11.33 -22.17
CA LEU A 32 -6.82 -10.09 -21.46
C LEU A 32 -5.99 -8.92 -22.00
N LEU A 33 -4.69 -9.15 -22.23
CA LEU A 33 -3.82 -8.13 -22.78
C LEU A 33 -4.28 -7.70 -24.17
N ASN A 34 -4.71 -8.64 -25.00
CA ASN A 34 -5.25 -8.36 -26.33
C ASN A 34 -6.54 -7.52 -26.25
N GLU A 35 -7.42 -7.77 -25.27
CA GLU A 35 -8.59 -6.93 -25.05
C GLU A 35 -8.23 -5.51 -24.60
N LEU A 36 -7.30 -5.37 -23.65
CA LEU A 36 -6.81 -4.05 -23.21
C LEU A 36 -6.21 -3.25 -24.38
N ARG A 37 -5.47 -3.92 -25.27
CA ARG A 37 -4.92 -3.31 -26.51
C ARG A 37 -5.99 -2.89 -27.50
N ARG A 38 -7.12 -3.59 -27.58
CA ARG A 38 -8.22 -3.29 -28.51
C ARG A 38 -9.12 -2.14 -28.03
N GLY A 39 -9.27 -1.99 -26.71
CA GLY A 39 -10.23 -1.05 -26.11
C GLY A 39 -9.63 0.23 -25.52
N GLY A 40 -8.30 0.42 -25.57
CA GLY A 40 -7.61 1.52 -24.86
C GLY A 40 -6.59 2.30 -25.71
N PRO A 41 -5.97 3.34 -25.11
CA PRO A 41 -4.81 4.03 -25.69
C PRO A 41 -3.68 3.06 -25.99
N ARG A 42 -2.82 3.41 -26.96
CA ARG A 42 -1.67 2.57 -27.34
C ARG A 42 -0.69 2.48 -26.16
N ILE A 43 -0.78 1.40 -25.39
CA ILE A 43 0.17 1.06 -24.34
C ILE A 43 1.52 0.68 -24.94
N GLY A 44 2.62 1.08 -24.28
CA GLY A 44 3.97 0.66 -24.68
C GLY A 44 4.20 -0.83 -24.42
N GLU A 45 5.11 -1.47 -25.16
CA GLU A 45 5.41 -2.91 -25.02
C GLU A 45 5.86 -3.28 -23.59
N ASP A 46 6.65 -2.42 -22.93
CA ASP A 46 7.09 -2.65 -21.55
C ASP A 46 5.94 -2.59 -20.54
N GLU A 47 4.95 -1.74 -20.80
CA GLU A 47 3.75 -1.62 -19.96
C GLU A 47 2.81 -2.79 -20.20
N ALA A 48 2.65 -3.20 -21.47
CA ALA A 48 1.92 -4.39 -21.87
C ALA A 48 2.50 -5.66 -21.22
N GLY A 49 3.82 -5.83 -21.25
CA GLY A 49 4.51 -6.95 -20.60
C GLY A 49 4.31 -6.98 -19.09
N ARG A 50 4.40 -5.81 -18.43
CA ARG A 50 4.11 -5.68 -16.99
C ARG A 50 2.66 -6.00 -16.65
N ALA A 51 1.71 -5.52 -17.45
CA ALA A 51 0.29 -5.79 -17.26
C ALA A 51 0.00 -7.29 -17.40
N ARG A 52 0.51 -7.95 -18.45
CA ARG A 52 0.38 -9.40 -18.63
C ARG A 52 0.95 -10.19 -17.46
N ALA A 53 2.16 -9.85 -17.03
CA ALA A 53 2.82 -10.52 -15.91
C ALA A 53 2.02 -10.37 -14.61
N GLY A 54 1.45 -9.18 -14.36
CA GLY A 54 0.59 -8.91 -13.20
C GLY A 54 -0.70 -9.74 -13.22
N VAL A 55 -1.36 -9.83 -14.37
CA VAL A 55 -2.58 -10.63 -14.55
C VAL A 55 -2.28 -12.11 -14.33
N ALA A 56 -1.24 -12.64 -14.97
CA ALA A 56 -0.82 -14.03 -14.79
C ALA A 56 -0.44 -14.34 -13.34
N ALA A 57 0.16 -13.39 -12.62
CA ALA A 57 0.46 -13.54 -11.20
C ALA A 57 -0.82 -13.58 -10.36
N GLY A 58 -1.79 -12.71 -10.62
CA GLY A 58 -3.08 -12.71 -9.92
C GLY A 58 -3.85 -14.02 -10.08
N ILE A 59 -3.91 -14.56 -11.30
CA ILE A 59 -4.57 -15.87 -11.54
C ILE A 59 -3.83 -17.00 -10.82
N ARG A 60 -2.48 -16.99 -10.81
CA ARG A 60 -1.69 -17.97 -10.06
C ARG A 60 -1.92 -17.89 -8.56
N HIS A 61 -1.93 -16.69 -8.00
CA HIS A 61 -2.24 -16.48 -6.58
C HIS A 61 -3.63 -16.99 -6.22
N PHE A 62 -4.62 -16.76 -7.08
CA PHE A 62 -5.97 -17.31 -6.89
C PHE A 62 -5.94 -18.85 -6.89
N CYS A 63 -5.24 -19.48 -7.84
CA CYS A 63 -5.08 -20.94 -7.86
C CYS A 63 -4.39 -21.45 -6.59
N ASP A 64 -3.33 -20.78 -6.15
CA ASP A 64 -2.60 -21.16 -4.93
C ASP A 64 -3.48 -21.05 -3.68
N LEU A 65 -4.37 -20.06 -3.60
CA LEU A 65 -5.34 -19.92 -2.51
C LEU A 65 -6.45 -20.97 -2.56
N VAL A 66 -6.90 -21.39 -3.74
CA VAL A 66 -7.87 -22.49 -3.88
C VAL A 66 -7.24 -23.84 -3.52
N GLU A 67 -5.96 -24.03 -3.82
CA GLU A 67 -5.23 -25.26 -3.52
C GLU A 67 -4.76 -25.33 -2.05
N ASP A 68 -4.43 -24.19 -1.44
CA ASP A 68 -3.98 -24.07 -0.04
C ASP A 68 -4.46 -22.72 0.58
N PRO A 69 -5.72 -22.66 1.07
CA PRO A 69 -6.31 -21.44 1.61
C PRO A 69 -5.56 -20.89 2.84
N GLY A 70 -5.00 -21.77 3.68
CA GLY A 70 -4.39 -21.42 4.95
C GLY A 70 -2.99 -20.80 4.82
N ALA A 71 -2.13 -21.35 3.96
CA ALA A 71 -0.75 -20.85 3.81
C ALA A 71 -0.58 -19.86 2.64
N GLY A 72 -1.57 -19.73 1.75
CA GLY A 72 -1.47 -18.90 0.56
C GLY A 72 -1.51 -17.39 0.82
N TRP A 73 -2.33 -16.93 1.78
CA TRP A 73 -2.66 -15.50 1.89
C TRP A 73 -1.49 -14.61 2.36
N GLU A 74 -0.64 -15.07 3.27
CA GLU A 74 0.49 -14.26 3.76
C GLU A 74 1.44 -13.87 2.63
N ARG A 75 1.80 -14.82 1.77
CA ARG A 75 2.67 -14.56 0.61
C ARG A 75 2.01 -13.65 -0.41
N VAL A 76 0.72 -13.89 -0.68
CA VAL A 76 -0.07 -13.14 -1.66
C VAL A 76 -0.27 -11.68 -1.20
N SER A 77 -0.63 -11.46 0.06
CA SER A 77 -0.77 -10.12 0.63
C SER A 77 0.54 -9.35 0.61
N ALA A 78 1.68 -9.98 0.94
CA ALA A 78 2.99 -9.33 0.84
C ALA A 78 3.32 -8.86 -0.59
N PHE A 79 2.91 -9.61 -1.62
CA PHE A 79 3.02 -9.18 -3.02
C PHE A 79 2.20 -7.92 -3.30
N TYR A 80 0.92 -7.92 -2.95
CA TYR A 80 0.03 -6.78 -3.20
C TYR A 80 0.37 -5.54 -2.38
N LEU A 81 0.95 -5.72 -1.19
CA LEU A 81 1.47 -4.61 -0.39
C LEU A 81 2.60 -3.88 -1.14
N ARG A 82 3.50 -4.63 -1.79
CA ARG A 82 4.55 -4.05 -2.65
C ARG A 82 3.98 -3.37 -3.89
N VAL A 83 2.94 -3.93 -4.50
CA VAL A 83 2.22 -3.30 -5.61
C VAL A 83 1.66 -1.94 -5.18
N GLY A 84 0.98 -1.86 -4.04
CA GLY A 84 0.46 -0.59 -3.49
C GLY A 84 1.55 0.46 -3.29
N ARG A 85 2.70 0.08 -2.71
CA ARG A 85 3.84 0.98 -2.56
C ARG A 85 4.38 1.46 -3.92
N HIS A 86 4.40 0.59 -4.94
CA HIS A 86 4.85 0.97 -6.27
C HIS A 86 3.90 1.97 -6.95
N LEU A 87 2.58 1.75 -6.84
CA LEU A 87 1.57 2.68 -7.35
C LEU A 87 1.73 4.09 -6.75
N ALA A 88 1.98 4.19 -5.44
CA ALA A 88 2.26 5.47 -4.77
C ALA A 88 3.55 6.14 -5.26
N ARG A 89 4.55 5.35 -5.69
CA ARG A 89 5.78 5.89 -6.28
C ARG A 89 5.53 6.46 -7.67
N ASP A 90 4.70 5.78 -8.45
CA ASP A 90 4.32 6.16 -9.82
C ASP A 90 3.22 7.23 -9.86
N GLY A 91 2.61 7.57 -8.72
CA GLY A 91 1.53 8.56 -8.65
C GLY A 91 0.21 8.06 -9.26
N ARG A 92 0.03 6.75 -9.36
CA ARG A 92 -1.16 6.11 -9.93
C ARG A 92 -2.23 5.86 -8.88
N ASP A 93 -3.49 6.07 -9.24
CA ASP A 93 -4.61 5.80 -8.35
C ASP A 93 -4.78 4.28 -8.12
N PRO A 94 -4.73 3.80 -6.86
CA PRO A 94 -5.02 2.42 -6.52
C PRO A 94 -6.47 2.01 -6.85
N VAL A 95 -7.44 2.92 -6.77
CA VAL A 95 -8.85 2.63 -7.07
C VAL A 95 -9.03 2.33 -8.55
N GLU A 96 -8.51 3.19 -9.43
CA GLU A 96 -8.54 2.97 -10.89
C GLU A 96 -7.84 1.65 -11.27
N THR A 97 -6.69 1.38 -10.66
CA THR A 97 -5.93 0.14 -10.88
C THR A 97 -6.75 -1.09 -10.47
N HIS A 98 -7.41 -1.05 -9.32
CA HIS A 98 -8.26 -2.12 -8.84
C HIS A 98 -9.51 -2.33 -9.73
N GLN A 99 -10.16 -1.25 -10.16
CA GLN A 99 -11.30 -1.34 -11.09
C GLN A 99 -10.89 -1.94 -12.44
N ALA A 100 -9.71 -1.59 -12.95
CA ALA A 100 -9.16 -2.19 -14.15
C ALA A 100 -8.91 -3.70 -13.97
N LEU A 101 -8.38 -4.11 -12.81
CA LEU A 101 -8.22 -5.52 -12.46
C LEU A 101 -9.55 -6.26 -12.35
N ARG A 102 -10.60 -5.66 -11.75
CA ARG A 102 -11.95 -6.27 -11.68
C ARG A 102 -12.55 -6.50 -13.06
N ARG A 103 -12.53 -5.48 -13.92
CA ARG A 103 -12.99 -5.61 -15.32
C ARG A 103 -12.22 -6.73 -16.03
N SER A 104 -10.93 -6.81 -15.76
CA SER A 104 -10.05 -7.81 -16.34
C SER A 104 -10.38 -9.23 -15.88
N ALA A 105 -10.60 -9.44 -14.57
CA ALA A 105 -11.01 -10.74 -14.05
C ALA A 105 -12.32 -11.24 -14.68
N CYS A 106 -13.32 -10.36 -14.86
CA CYS A 106 -14.57 -10.71 -15.52
C CYS A 106 -14.39 -11.14 -16.99
N VAL A 107 -13.40 -10.55 -17.68
CA VAL A 107 -13.02 -10.97 -19.05
C VAL A 107 -12.37 -12.35 -19.01
N ALA A 108 -11.42 -12.57 -18.11
CA ALA A 108 -10.74 -13.85 -17.98
C ALA A 108 -11.72 -15.01 -17.71
N TRP A 109 -12.78 -14.78 -16.92
CA TRP A 109 -13.83 -15.78 -16.70
C TRP A 109 -14.61 -16.14 -17.97
N ARG A 110 -14.78 -15.22 -18.92
CA ARG A 110 -15.37 -15.56 -20.24
C ARG A 110 -14.42 -16.46 -21.04
N THR A 111 -13.12 -16.17 -21.02
CA THR A 111 -12.08 -17.00 -21.64
C THR A 111 -11.99 -18.39 -21.03
N LEU A 112 -12.22 -18.49 -19.72
CA LEU A 112 -12.20 -19.74 -18.97
C LEU A 112 -13.54 -20.48 -19.02
N GLY A 113 -14.55 -19.95 -19.70
CA GLY A 113 -15.91 -20.51 -19.79
C GLY A 113 -15.99 -21.87 -20.50
N ASP A 114 -14.93 -22.30 -21.18
CA ASP A 114 -14.79 -23.65 -21.74
C ASP A 114 -14.44 -24.72 -20.68
N LEU A 115 -14.20 -24.30 -19.43
CA LEU A 115 -14.06 -25.24 -18.33
C LEU A 115 -15.43 -25.83 -17.98
N ASP A 116 -15.55 -27.15 -18.11
CA ASP A 116 -16.73 -27.93 -17.72
C ASP A 116 -16.86 -27.98 -16.18
N LEU A 117 -17.16 -26.82 -15.60
CA LEU A 117 -17.51 -26.65 -14.20
C LEU A 117 -19.02 -26.73 -14.09
N ASP A 118 -19.52 -27.51 -13.13
CA ASP A 118 -20.93 -27.44 -12.80
C ASP A 118 -21.31 -26.07 -12.20
N HIS A 119 -22.61 -25.78 -12.18
CA HIS A 119 -23.12 -24.48 -11.75
C HIS A 119 -22.81 -24.17 -10.28
N ALA A 120 -22.66 -25.20 -9.44
CA ALA A 120 -22.36 -25.04 -8.03
C ALA A 120 -20.88 -24.66 -7.82
N ALA A 121 -19.96 -25.36 -8.50
CA ALA A 121 -18.54 -25.05 -8.51
C ALA A 121 -18.29 -23.64 -9.07
N LEU A 122 -19.02 -23.24 -10.13
CA LEU A 122 -18.92 -21.89 -10.67
C LEU A 122 -19.34 -20.82 -9.65
N GLY A 123 -20.44 -21.04 -8.90
CA GLY A 123 -20.88 -20.12 -7.85
C GLY A 123 -19.82 -19.91 -6.77
N LEU A 124 -19.27 -21.00 -6.23
CA LEU A 124 -18.23 -20.96 -5.20
C LEU A 124 -16.97 -20.22 -5.66
N VAL A 125 -16.56 -20.45 -6.91
CA VAL A 125 -15.41 -19.78 -7.52
C VAL A 125 -15.65 -18.28 -7.68
N MET A 126 -16.86 -17.87 -8.04
CA MET A 126 -17.21 -16.45 -8.16
C MET A 126 -17.21 -15.76 -6.80
N ASP A 127 -17.73 -16.41 -5.76
CA ASP A 127 -17.72 -15.88 -4.39
C ASP A 127 -16.28 -15.71 -3.88
N ALA A 128 -15.43 -16.73 -4.06
CA ALA A 128 -14.00 -16.67 -3.75
C ALA A 128 -13.28 -15.56 -4.54
N GLN A 129 -13.62 -15.38 -5.82
CA GLN A 129 -13.05 -14.33 -6.66
C GLN A 129 -13.41 -12.92 -6.16
N PHE A 130 -14.64 -12.69 -5.70
CA PHE A 130 -15.02 -11.39 -5.12
C PHE A 130 -14.28 -11.13 -3.81
N ALA A 131 -14.29 -12.11 -2.89
CA ALA A 131 -13.57 -12.01 -1.62
C ALA A 131 -12.07 -11.74 -1.83
N TYR A 132 -11.47 -12.40 -2.82
CA TYR A 132 -10.09 -12.17 -3.22
C TYR A 132 -9.83 -10.74 -3.69
N MET A 133 -10.66 -10.23 -4.59
CA MET A 133 -10.49 -8.90 -5.16
C MET A 133 -10.60 -7.81 -4.10
N ASP A 134 -11.56 -7.94 -3.18
CA ASP A 134 -11.76 -6.98 -2.09
C ASP A 134 -10.55 -6.99 -1.13
N ALA A 135 -10.10 -8.17 -0.71
CA ALA A 135 -8.92 -8.30 0.14
C ALA A 135 -7.65 -7.74 -0.54
N VAL A 136 -7.47 -7.99 -1.84
CA VAL A 136 -6.37 -7.44 -2.63
C VAL A 136 -6.45 -5.91 -2.72
N ALA A 137 -7.63 -5.34 -2.91
CA ALA A 137 -7.83 -3.89 -2.98
C ALA A 137 -7.37 -3.21 -1.70
N GLU A 138 -7.75 -3.77 -0.55
CA GLU A 138 -7.39 -3.22 0.75
C GLU A 138 -5.89 -3.31 1.03
N VAL A 139 -5.25 -4.43 0.68
CA VAL A 139 -3.80 -4.60 0.84
C VAL A 139 -3.04 -3.62 -0.06
N ILE A 140 -3.51 -3.39 -1.29
CA ILE A 140 -2.96 -2.38 -2.19
C ILE A 140 -3.11 -0.98 -1.57
N ALA A 141 -4.30 -0.64 -1.05
CA ALA A 141 -4.55 0.65 -0.42
C ALA A 141 -3.66 0.87 0.82
N ALA A 142 -3.48 -0.16 1.65
CA ALA A 142 -2.57 -0.13 2.79
C ALA A 142 -1.12 0.10 2.37
N GLY A 143 -0.66 -0.59 1.32
CA GLY A 143 0.68 -0.39 0.76
C GLY A 143 0.88 1.02 0.20
N TYR A 144 -0.14 1.56 -0.47
CA TYR A 144 -0.14 2.91 -1.00
C TYR A 144 -0.03 3.94 0.14
N ALA A 145 -0.90 3.85 1.14
CA ALA A 145 -0.91 4.75 2.29
C ALA A 145 0.41 4.72 3.08
N ALA A 146 0.98 3.53 3.28
CA ALA A 146 2.28 3.37 3.94
C ALA A 146 3.40 4.08 3.17
N GLU A 147 3.45 3.96 1.84
CA GLU A 147 4.47 4.67 1.05
C GLU A 147 4.30 6.19 1.10
N ILE A 148 3.06 6.69 1.13
CA ILE A 148 2.79 8.13 1.30
C ILE A 148 3.28 8.63 2.67
N ALA A 149 2.99 7.89 3.74
CA ALA A 149 3.46 8.21 5.08
C ALA A 149 4.99 8.20 5.16
N ASP A 150 5.63 7.12 4.68
CA ASP A 150 7.10 7.00 4.64
C ASP A 150 7.73 8.16 3.84
N ARG A 151 7.12 8.56 2.72
CA ARG A 151 7.60 9.68 1.90
C ARG A 151 7.46 11.00 2.65
N ALA A 152 6.37 11.22 3.39
CA ALA A 152 6.19 12.41 4.22
C ALA A 152 7.25 12.47 5.32
N GLU A 153 7.51 11.36 6.01
CA GLU A 153 8.54 11.25 7.03
C GLU A 153 9.93 11.54 6.45
N ARG A 154 10.31 10.91 5.34
CA ARG A 154 11.58 11.16 4.65
C ARG A 154 11.76 12.61 4.22
N ARG A 155 10.68 13.30 3.84
CA ARG A 155 10.73 14.74 3.49
C ARG A 155 10.99 15.61 4.73
N LEU A 156 10.45 15.23 5.89
CA LEU A 156 10.58 15.98 7.14
C LEU A 156 11.89 15.69 7.88
N ALA A 157 12.44 14.48 7.76
CA ALA A 157 13.63 14.06 8.53
C ALA A 157 14.84 15.01 8.40
N PRO A 158 15.24 15.48 7.20
CA PRO A 158 16.36 16.44 7.08
C PRO A 158 16.06 17.80 7.69
N VAL A 159 14.79 18.22 7.68
CA VAL A 159 14.35 19.47 8.28
C VAL A 159 14.45 19.35 9.81
N VAL A 160 13.94 18.26 10.39
CA VAL A 160 14.06 17.97 11.83
C VAL A 160 15.52 17.83 12.25
N HIS A 161 16.35 17.16 11.47
CA HIS A 161 17.77 16.99 11.77
C HIS A 161 18.52 18.33 11.79
N ARG A 162 18.33 19.19 10.78
CA ARG A 162 18.93 20.54 10.74
C ARG A 162 18.47 21.41 11.91
N ARG A 163 17.20 21.32 12.27
CA ARG A 163 16.61 22.02 13.42
C ARG A 163 17.29 21.61 14.74
N ARG A 164 17.44 20.30 14.98
CA ARG A 164 18.14 19.77 16.16
C ARG A 164 19.61 20.17 16.19
N ALA A 165 20.32 20.07 15.06
CA ALA A 165 21.72 20.47 14.97
C ALA A 165 21.93 21.96 15.27
N ARG A 166 21.06 22.84 14.73
CA ARG A 166 21.11 24.28 15.01
C ARG A 166 20.85 24.58 16.49
N LEU A 167 19.88 23.89 17.10
CA LEU A 167 19.60 24.04 18.52
C LEU A 167 20.81 23.62 19.37
N LEU A 168 21.37 22.44 19.12
CA LEU A 168 22.57 21.96 19.83
C LEU A 168 23.74 22.93 19.69
N HIS A 169 23.95 23.48 18.48
CA HIS A 169 24.99 24.47 18.25
C HIS A 169 24.80 25.74 19.10
N LEU A 170 23.57 26.25 19.24
CA LEU A 170 23.29 27.42 20.08
C LEU A 170 23.41 27.14 21.58
N LEU A 171 22.98 25.96 22.03
CA LEU A 171 23.06 25.57 23.45
C LEU A 171 24.50 25.33 23.92
N LEU A 172 25.37 24.88 23.01
CA LEU A 172 26.78 24.57 23.28
C LEU A 172 27.73 25.71 22.85
N ALA A 173 27.21 26.85 22.41
CA ALA A 173 28.04 27.97 21.96
C ALA A 173 28.85 28.56 23.14
N GLU A 174 30.13 28.84 22.87
CA GLU A 174 31.00 29.60 23.77
C GLU A 174 31.63 30.78 23.01
N PRO A 175 31.36 32.03 23.42
CA PRO A 175 30.48 32.46 24.53
C PRO A 175 29.00 32.11 24.28
N PRO A 176 28.17 32.03 25.34
CA PRO A 176 26.76 31.63 25.21
C PRO A 176 26.00 32.51 24.22
N ALA A 177 25.03 31.91 23.54
CA ALA A 177 24.17 32.65 22.61
C ALA A 177 23.45 33.80 23.35
N PRO A 178 23.28 34.97 22.70
CA PRO A 178 22.58 36.10 23.31
C PRO A 178 21.15 35.72 23.74
N ASP A 179 20.70 36.29 24.86
CA ASP A 179 19.33 36.10 25.32
C ASP A 179 18.33 36.62 24.28
N GLY A 180 17.25 35.87 24.08
CA GLY A 180 16.18 36.25 23.17
C GLY A 180 16.42 35.87 21.71
N VAL A 181 17.46 35.09 21.38
CA VAL A 181 17.63 34.52 20.03
C VAL A 181 16.38 33.71 19.66
N ARG A 182 15.64 34.22 18.67
CA ARG A 182 14.41 33.61 18.18
C ARG A 182 14.71 32.34 17.39
N LEU A 183 14.04 31.26 17.76
CA LEU A 183 14.16 29.97 17.12
C LEU A 183 12.90 29.71 16.30
N GLU A 184 12.95 30.02 15.01
CA GLU A 184 11.84 29.77 14.10
C GLU A 184 11.91 28.38 13.48
N GLY A 185 10.73 27.75 13.41
CA GLY A 185 10.54 26.44 12.79
C GLY A 185 11.37 25.36 13.45
N LEU A 186 11.21 25.07 14.75
CA LEU A 186 11.84 23.91 15.42
C LEU A 186 10.89 22.69 15.58
N GLY A 187 9.74 22.68 14.93
CA GLY A 187 8.85 21.50 14.81
C GLY A 187 7.71 21.42 15.80
N ALA A 188 7.77 22.15 16.91
CA ALA A 188 6.62 22.55 17.70
C ALA A 188 7.02 23.88 18.34
N SER A 189 6.18 24.89 18.11
CA SER A 189 6.23 26.19 18.77
C SER A 189 7.43 27.11 18.46
N PRO A 190 7.20 28.41 18.15
CA PRO A 190 8.24 29.41 18.33
C PRO A 190 8.78 29.40 19.76
N GLY A 191 10.05 29.78 19.92
CA GLY A 191 10.71 29.86 21.21
C GLY A 191 11.97 30.70 21.15
N ARG A 192 12.56 30.96 22.31
CA ARG A 192 13.79 31.76 22.46
C ARG A 192 14.82 31.07 23.36
N VAL A 193 16.10 31.33 23.11
CA VAL A 193 17.19 30.92 24.02
C VAL A 193 17.30 31.94 25.16
N VAL A 194 17.42 31.45 26.39
CA VAL A 194 17.73 32.25 27.59
C VAL A 194 18.86 31.53 28.35
N GLY A 195 20.04 32.14 28.41
CA GLY A 195 21.27 31.49 28.85
C GLY A 195 21.56 30.22 28.04
N ARG A 196 21.57 29.05 28.72
CA ARG A 196 21.70 27.72 28.08
C ARG A 196 20.37 26.96 27.98
N ALA A 197 19.24 27.60 28.25
CA ALA A 197 17.92 26.98 28.24
C ALA A 197 17.07 27.46 27.05
N ARG A 198 16.10 26.63 26.63
CA ARG A 198 15.11 26.98 25.61
C ARG A 198 13.75 27.20 26.27
N ILE A 199 13.12 28.34 25.99
CA ILE A 199 11.73 28.63 26.38
C ILE A 199 10.82 28.40 25.18
N ILE A 200 9.75 27.63 25.38
CA ILE A 200 8.73 27.31 24.37
C ILE A 200 7.55 28.29 24.57
N GLU A 201 7.15 29.02 23.54
CA GLU A 201 6.16 30.12 23.67
C GLU A 201 4.73 29.70 23.27
N ASP A 202 4.55 28.74 22.35
CA ASP A 202 3.24 28.40 21.77
C ASP A 202 3.08 26.89 21.51
N LEU A 203 2.78 26.07 22.52
CA LEU A 203 2.60 24.62 22.39
C LEU A 203 1.46 24.26 21.40
N VAL A 204 1.80 23.83 20.19
CA VAL A 204 0.85 23.22 19.25
C VAL A 204 0.97 21.69 19.35
N TRP A 205 0.24 21.18 20.33
CA TRP A 205 -0.50 19.91 20.39
C TRP A 205 0.09 18.64 19.75
N GLN A 206 0.75 17.80 20.56
CA GLN A 206 0.55 16.35 20.59
C GLN A 206 0.81 15.88 22.04
N ALA A 207 -0.22 15.28 22.66
CA ALA A 207 -0.32 14.70 24.02
C ALA A 207 -0.71 15.65 25.17
N ASP A 208 -1.86 15.33 25.76
CA ASP A 208 -2.69 16.02 26.78
C ASP A 208 -2.05 16.11 28.20
N GLU A 209 -0.73 16.17 28.33
CA GLU A 209 -0.04 15.88 29.61
C GLU A 209 0.57 17.08 30.35
N PHE A 210 0.63 18.29 29.76
CA PHE A 210 1.32 19.42 30.41
C PHE A 210 0.55 20.74 30.32
N GLN A 211 0.56 21.51 31.41
CA GLN A 211 -0.07 22.83 31.50
C GLN A 211 0.88 23.93 30.99
N VAL A 212 0.30 25.02 30.47
CA VAL A 212 1.05 26.22 30.09
C VAL A 212 1.84 26.75 31.29
N GLY A 213 3.17 26.74 31.20
CA GLY A 213 4.07 27.22 32.26
C GLY A 213 4.93 26.13 32.93
N GLU A 214 4.78 24.86 32.59
CA GLU A 214 5.65 23.80 33.11
C GLU A 214 6.99 23.75 32.38
N VAL A 215 8.08 23.65 33.15
CA VAL A 215 9.44 23.50 32.63
C VAL A 215 9.76 22.01 32.55
N LEU A 216 9.83 21.49 31.33
CA LEU A 216 10.38 20.15 31.07
C LEU A 216 11.91 20.20 31.24
N VAL A 217 12.38 19.66 32.36
CA VAL A 217 13.80 19.31 32.55
C VAL A 217 13.92 17.82 32.27
N THR A 218 14.48 17.46 31.11
CA THR A 218 14.99 16.11 30.82
C THR A 218 16.49 16.11 30.93
#